data_AF-A0A0E0KMN6-F1
#
_entry.id   AF-A0A0E0KMN6-F1
#
_cell.length_a   1.000
_cell.length_b   1.000
_cell.length_c   1.000
_cell.angle_alpha   90.00
_cell.angle_beta   90.00
_cell.angle_gamma   90.00
#
_symmetry.space_group_name_H-M   'P 1'
#
loop_
_entity.id
_entity.type
_entity.pdbx_description
1 polymer ?
#
loop_
_entity_poly.entity_id
_entity_poly.type
_entity_poly.pdbx_seq_one_letter_code
_entity_poly.pdbx_strand_id
1 'polypeptide(L)'
;MYNNYGNPPGMQMPPIGQMPPATGQMPSANPQPGQFGNPFYGASSGLIKTGLGAYGEKFLGSSSEFMQSNINRYFSNPQYYFHVNDQYVRNKLKVILFPFLHRGHWTRISEPVGGRLSYKPPIYDINAPDLYIPFMAFGSFIILAGFTLGFMGKFTPEAINLQFSRGLIGWALQIVILKGLLYSMGGGEVPLLDLVAYGGYLFAGLSLAVVSRLLWAYSYYVMMPWMSLCMGVFLVRTMKRVLFTEMRSSERHSTRQHYFLLFLAIAQFPLFFWLGNIGA
;
A
#
# COMPACT_ATOMS: atom_id res chain seq x y z
N MET A 1 -68.55 21.66 15.04
CA MET A 1 -68.21 21.48 16.47
C MET A 1 -66.82 20.86 16.51
N TYR A 2 -65.74 21.64 16.55
CA TYR A 2 -65.01 22.19 17.72
C TYR A 2 -64.41 21.14 18.68
N ASN A 3 -63.07 21.18 18.74
CA ASN A 3 -62.08 20.80 19.78
C ASN A 3 -61.72 19.35 20.16
N ASN A 4 -60.51 19.02 19.70
CA ASN A 4 -59.34 18.38 20.35
C ASN A 4 -59.26 18.47 21.90
N TYR A 5 -58.89 17.37 22.58
CA TYR A 5 -58.02 17.32 23.79
C TYR A 5 -57.70 15.85 24.17
N GLY A 6 -56.44 15.55 24.50
CA GLY A 6 -56.08 14.38 25.32
C GLY A 6 -54.72 13.72 25.05
N ASN A 7 -53.65 14.28 25.61
CA ASN A 7 -52.29 13.73 25.64
C ASN A 7 -52.14 12.73 26.83
N PRO A 8 -51.46 11.56 26.70
CA PRO A 8 -51.18 10.69 27.84
C PRO A 8 -49.92 11.10 28.65
N PRO A 9 -49.82 10.74 29.94
CA PRO A 9 -48.82 11.28 30.86
C PRO A 9 -47.45 10.59 30.79
N GLY A 10 -46.42 11.34 31.15
CA GLY A 10 -45.01 10.93 31.16
C GLY A 10 -44.64 9.92 32.24
N MET A 11 -43.64 9.09 31.93
CA MET A 11 -42.96 8.22 32.89
C MET A 11 -41.67 8.86 33.39
N GLN A 12 -41.52 8.83 34.71
CA GLN A 12 -40.46 9.42 35.53
C GLN A 12 -39.12 8.67 35.41
N MET A 13 -38.01 9.42 35.47
CA MET A 13 -36.64 8.90 35.65
C MET A 13 -36.36 8.62 37.14
N PRO A 14 -35.54 7.60 37.49
CA PRO A 14 -35.08 7.38 38.86
C PRO A 14 -33.89 8.27 39.26
N PRO A 15 -33.63 8.47 40.57
CA PRO A 15 -32.87 9.62 41.09
C PRO A 15 -31.36 9.41 41.21
N ILE A 16 -30.65 10.54 41.15
CA ILE A 16 -29.22 10.73 41.43
C ILE A 16 -28.94 10.54 42.94
N GLY A 17 -28.06 9.59 43.26
CA GLY A 17 -27.52 9.36 44.61
C GLY A 17 -26.25 10.17 44.88
N GLN A 18 -26.13 10.63 46.13
CA GLN A 18 -25.31 11.72 46.64
C GLN A 18 -23.86 11.33 47.02
N MET A 19 -22.94 12.31 46.95
CA MET A 19 -21.59 12.29 47.56
C MET A 19 -21.64 12.75 49.03
N PRO A 20 -20.70 12.28 49.88
CA PRO A 20 -20.17 13.08 51.01
C PRO A 20 -18.61 12.92 51.16
N PRO A 21 -17.90 13.65 52.05
CA PRO A 21 -16.87 14.63 51.66
C PRO A 21 -15.43 14.28 52.09
N ALA A 22 -14.50 15.15 51.68
CA ALA A 22 -13.06 15.05 51.90
C ALA A 22 -12.58 15.47 53.32
N THR A 23 -11.58 14.74 53.84
CA THR A 23 -10.58 15.11 54.87
C THR A 23 -9.37 14.19 54.60
N GLY A 24 -8.12 14.58 54.34
CA GLY A 24 -7.22 15.44 55.12
C GLY A 24 -6.07 14.57 55.67
N GLN A 25 -4.81 14.98 55.43
CA GLN A 25 -3.53 14.58 56.08
C GLN A 25 -2.67 13.40 55.53
N MET A 26 -1.41 13.73 55.22
CA MET A 26 -0.18 12.91 55.31
C MET A 26 0.53 13.20 56.66
N PRO A 27 1.64 12.54 57.11
CA PRO A 27 2.45 11.43 56.56
C PRO A 27 2.84 10.33 57.61
N SER A 28 3.72 9.41 57.18
CA SER A 28 4.66 8.56 57.95
C SER A 28 4.32 7.08 58.12
N ALA A 29 5.14 6.22 57.49
CA ALA A 29 5.71 5.03 58.12
C ALA A 29 6.91 4.53 57.29
N ASN A 30 8.10 4.60 57.87
CA ASN A 30 9.21 3.70 57.55
C ASN A 30 9.10 2.51 58.52
N PRO A 31 9.42 1.27 58.09
CA PRO A 31 10.62 0.66 58.67
C PRO A 31 11.53 -0.05 57.65
N GLN A 32 12.78 -0.16 58.09
CA GLN A 32 14.00 -0.63 57.45
C GLN A 32 14.08 -2.19 57.36
N PRO A 33 15.20 -2.84 56.95
CA PRO A 33 15.31 -3.58 55.69
C PRO A 33 15.58 -5.09 55.85
N GLY A 34 15.20 -5.90 54.86
CA GLY A 34 15.59 -7.31 54.72
C GLY A 34 16.55 -7.53 53.55
N GLN A 35 17.71 -8.11 53.84
CA GLN A 35 18.81 -8.47 52.93
C GLN A 35 18.49 -9.62 51.96
N PHE A 36 19.47 -9.89 51.07
CA PHE A 36 19.67 -10.98 50.09
C PHE A 36 19.19 -10.63 48.66
N GLY A 37 20.01 -10.42 47.62
CA GLY A 37 21.46 -10.46 47.40
C GLY A 37 21.74 -10.49 45.89
N ASN A 38 22.69 -9.68 45.37
CA ASN A 38 23.63 -10.01 44.27
C ASN A 38 24.49 -8.77 43.85
N PRO A 39 25.83 -8.85 43.86
CA PRO A 39 26.71 -7.68 43.74
C PRO A 39 27.35 -7.53 42.35
N PHE A 40 26.60 -7.12 41.32
CA PHE A 40 27.22 -6.94 39.98
C PHE A 40 26.76 -5.75 39.12
N TYR A 41 26.18 -4.69 39.70
CA TYR A 41 25.75 -3.50 38.92
C TYR A 41 26.25 -2.15 39.46
N GLY A 42 27.41 -2.16 40.12
CA GLY A 42 28.04 -0.96 40.69
C GLY A 42 29.11 -0.35 39.79
N ALA A 43 28.78 0.13 38.59
CA ALA A 43 29.56 1.13 37.84
C ALA A 43 28.88 1.47 36.51
N SER A 44 28.08 2.56 36.46
CA SER A 44 27.89 3.41 35.24
C SER A 44 26.65 4.32 35.24
N SER A 45 25.80 4.34 36.27
CA SER A 45 24.48 5.00 36.14
C SER A 45 24.29 6.32 36.89
N GLY A 46 25.36 6.95 37.40
CA GLY A 46 25.25 8.12 38.27
C GLY A 46 25.25 9.50 37.61
N LEU A 47 25.84 9.65 36.40
CA LEU A 47 26.17 10.99 35.89
C LEU A 47 25.29 11.51 34.73
N ILE A 48 24.45 10.65 34.13
CA ILE A 48 23.68 11.03 32.91
C ILE A 48 22.20 11.38 33.24
N LYS A 49 21.71 11.07 34.45
CA LYS A 49 20.28 11.18 34.77
C LYS A 49 19.77 12.55 35.24
N THR A 50 20.62 13.50 35.59
CA THR A 50 20.16 14.68 36.34
C THR A 50 19.81 15.89 35.47
N GLY A 51 20.23 15.94 34.20
CA GLY A 51 19.98 17.09 33.31
C GLY A 51 18.89 16.90 32.24
N LEU A 52 18.43 15.66 31.99
CA LEU A 52 17.61 15.30 30.83
C LEU A 52 16.24 14.68 31.18
N GLY A 53 15.89 14.57 32.47
CA GLY A 53 14.70 13.83 32.92
C GLY A 53 13.36 14.50 32.58
N ALA A 54 13.24 15.82 32.72
CA ALA A 54 11.94 16.49 32.61
C ALA A 54 11.50 16.81 31.16
N TYR A 55 12.45 16.93 30.23
CA TYR A 55 12.20 17.22 28.81
C TYR A 55 12.51 16.04 27.88
N GLY A 56 13.31 15.06 28.33
CA GLY A 56 13.68 13.88 27.54
C GLY A 56 12.52 12.90 27.37
N GLU A 57 11.68 12.70 28.38
CA GLU A 57 10.56 11.75 28.32
C GLU A 57 9.46 12.21 27.34
N LYS A 58 9.17 13.52 27.29
CA LYS A 58 8.22 14.08 26.32
C LYS A 58 8.78 14.13 24.91
N PHE A 59 10.09 14.32 24.71
CA PHE A 59 10.68 14.27 23.37
C PHE A 59 10.87 12.83 22.85
N LEU A 60 11.23 11.87 23.71
CA LEU A 60 11.38 10.45 23.34
C LEU A 60 10.03 9.76 23.12
N GLY A 61 9.05 10.00 23.99
CA GLY A 61 7.69 9.46 23.82
C GLY A 61 7.02 10.02 22.56
N SER A 62 7.06 11.35 22.40
CA SER A 62 6.56 12.05 21.22
C SER A 62 7.26 11.61 19.93
N SER A 63 8.60 11.48 19.92
CA SER A 63 9.33 11.00 18.73
C SER A 63 8.98 9.55 18.37
N SER A 64 8.75 8.68 19.36
CA SER A 64 8.36 7.29 19.10
C SER A 64 6.92 7.18 18.57
N GLU A 65 5.99 7.99 19.07
CA GLU A 65 4.60 8.04 18.59
C GLU A 65 4.50 8.76 17.23
N PHE A 66 5.31 9.81 16.98
CA PHE A 66 5.43 10.46 15.68
C PHE A 66 6.13 9.56 14.66
N MET A 67 7.18 8.82 15.04
CA MET A 67 7.81 7.83 14.16
C MET A 67 6.89 6.65 13.90
N GLN A 68 6.22 6.08 14.91
CA GLN A 68 5.27 4.98 14.69
C GLN A 68 4.07 5.40 13.87
N SER A 69 3.54 6.61 14.06
CA SER A 69 2.42 7.12 13.27
C SER A 69 2.82 7.49 11.83
N ASN A 70 4.01 8.06 11.59
CA ASN A 70 4.51 8.30 10.23
C ASN A 70 4.97 7.00 9.54
N ILE A 71 5.68 6.11 10.24
CA ILE A 71 6.16 4.85 9.66
C ILE A 71 4.98 3.95 9.31
N ASN A 72 3.96 3.80 10.16
CA ASN A 72 2.74 3.06 9.78
C ASN A 72 1.95 3.74 8.65
N ARG A 73 2.06 5.06 8.50
CA ARG A 73 1.40 5.80 7.40
C ARG A 73 2.10 5.58 6.06
N TYR A 74 3.43 5.47 6.05
CA TYR A 74 4.21 5.27 4.81
C TYR A 74 4.47 3.79 4.48
N PHE A 75 4.67 2.94 5.49
CA PHE A 75 4.87 1.50 5.41
C PHE A 75 3.69 0.80 6.07
N SER A 76 2.68 0.48 5.26
CA SER A 76 1.61 -0.42 5.67
C SER A 76 2.17 -1.80 6.06
N ASN A 77 1.52 -2.51 6.97
CA ASN A 77 1.96 -3.84 7.42
C ASN A 77 2.20 -4.75 6.19
N PRO A 78 3.45 -5.19 5.88
CA PRO A 78 3.73 -5.94 4.66
C PRO A 78 2.92 -7.24 4.58
N GLN A 79 2.59 -7.84 5.74
CA GLN A 79 1.77 -9.06 5.80
C GLN A 79 0.41 -8.88 5.11
N TYR A 80 -0.16 -7.66 5.12
CA TYR A 80 -1.40 -7.35 4.40
C TYR A 80 -1.29 -7.66 2.91
N TYR A 81 -0.20 -7.24 2.26
CA TYR A 81 -0.02 -7.36 0.81
C TYR A 81 0.34 -8.77 0.33
N PHE A 82 0.78 -9.63 1.26
CA PHE A 82 1.12 -11.02 0.99
C PHE A 82 0.04 -12.00 1.46
N HIS A 83 -1.08 -11.50 2.02
CA HIS A 83 -2.20 -12.34 2.41
C HIS A 83 -3.07 -12.68 1.18
N VAL A 84 -2.58 -13.64 0.39
CA VAL A 84 -3.19 -14.12 -0.87
C VAL A 84 -3.41 -15.64 -0.83
N ASN A 85 -4.32 -16.15 -1.67
CA ASN A 85 -4.48 -17.58 -1.92
C ASN A 85 -4.46 -17.88 -3.43
N ASP A 86 -4.39 -19.16 -3.81
CA ASP A 86 -4.29 -19.57 -5.21
C ASP A 86 -5.46 -19.08 -6.08
N GLN A 87 -6.67 -19.12 -5.52
CA GLN A 87 -7.87 -18.67 -6.21
C GLN A 87 -7.81 -17.17 -6.51
N TYR A 88 -7.38 -16.38 -5.53
CA TYR A 88 -7.15 -14.94 -5.66
C TYR A 88 -6.13 -14.69 -6.77
N VAL A 89 -4.97 -15.34 -6.75
CA VAL A 89 -3.89 -15.11 -7.73
C VAL A 89 -4.39 -15.37 -9.15
N ARG A 90 -5.07 -16.50 -9.38
CA ARG A 90 -5.65 -16.82 -10.70
C ARG A 90 -6.66 -15.78 -11.15
N ASN A 91 -7.55 -15.35 -10.26
CA ASN A 91 -8.56 -14.36 -10.58
C ASN A 91 -7.93 -12.99 -10.85
N LYS A 92 -6.95 -12.60 -10.04
CA LYS A 92 -6.26 -11.31 -10.16
C LYS A 92 -5.44 -11.24 -11.44
N LEU A 93 -4.76 -12.31 -11.82
CA LEU A 93 -4.09 -12.42 -13.12
C LEU A 93 -5.06 -12.24 -14.30
N LYS A 94 -6.27 -12.81 -14.24
CA LYS A 94 -7.29 -12.56 -15.29
C LYS A 94 -7.66 -11.08 -15.38
N VAL A 95 -7.80 -10.39 -14.25
CA VAL A 95 -8.11 -8.95 -14.22
C VAL A 95 -6.95 -8.12 -14.77
N ILE A 96 -5.71 -8.46 -14.42
CA ILE A 96 -4.51 -7.75 -14.86
C ILE A 96 -4.28 -7.93 -16.36
N LEU A 97 -4.34 -9.18 -16.85
CA LEU A 97 -4.04 -9.53 -18.24
C LEU A 97 -5.20 -9.19 -19.19
N PHE A 98 -6.45 -9.19 -18.69
CA PHE A 98 -7.64 -8.92 -19.48
C PHE A 98 -8.54 -7.88 -18.79
N PRO A 99 -8.07 -6.63 -18.62
CA PRO A 99 -8.81 -5.61 -17.86
C PRO A 99 -10.16 -5.25 -18.50
N PHE A 100 -10.32 -5.48 -19.80
CA PHE A 100 -11.58 -5.26 -20.53
C PHE A 100 -12.67 -6.25 -20.14
N LEU A 101 -12.30 -7.46 -19.71
CA LEU A 101 -13.23 -8.53 -19.38
C LEU A 101 -13.70 -8.45 -17.92
N HIS A 102 -13.03 -7.67 -17.07
CA HIS A 102 -13.45 -7.49 -15.69
C HIS A 102 -14.73 -6.65 -15.63
N ARG A 103 -15.85 -7.34 -15.43
CA ARG A 103 -17.21 -6.77 -15.28
C ARG A 103 -17.53 -6.29 -13.85
N GLY A 104 -16.66 -6.59 -12.88
CA GLY A 104 -16.84 -6.20 -11.48
C GLY A 104 -16.58 -4.72 -11.21
N HIS A 105 -16.90 -4.29 -9.99
CA HIS A 105 -16.49 -2.98 -9.50
C HIS A 105 -14.98 -2.96 -9.28
N TRP A 106 -14.34 -1.82 -9.58
CA TRP A 106 -12.91 -1.58 -9.37
C TRP A 106 -12.62 -0.86 -8.04
N THR A 107 -13.61 -0.78 -7.14
CA THR A 107 -13.46 -0.11 -5.84
C THR A 107 -12.99 -1.11 -4.81
N ARG A 108 -12.05 -0.69 -3.95
CA ARG A 108 -11.62 -1.46 -2.79
C ARG A 108 -12.73 -1.53 -1.75
N ILE A 109 -12.88 -2.69 -1.12
CA ILE A 109 -13.85 -2.89 -0.04
C ILE A 109 -13.23 -2.37 1.25
N SER A 110 -13.88 -1.37 1.86
CA SER A 110 -13.53 -0.87 3.19
C SER A 110 -14.61 -1.26 4.20
N GLU A 111 -14.17 -1.67 5.39
CA GLU A 111 -15.04 -1.95 6.53
C GLU A 111 -14.75 -0.95 7.66
N PRO A 112 -15.80 -0.43 8.33
CA PRO A 112 -15.61 0.39 9.51
C PRO A 112 -15.20 -0.51 10.68
N VAL A 113 -13.93 -0.47 11.05
CA VAL A 113 -13.39 -1.17 12.23
C VAL A 113 -13.05 -0.13 13.28
N GLY A 114 -13.78 -0.10 14.39
CA GLY A 114 -13.52 0.80 15.52
C GLY A 114 -13.57 2.29 15.16
N GLY A 115 -14.49 2.70 14.28
CA GLY A 115 -14.64 4.11 13.86
C GLY A 115 -13.63 4.58 12.79
N ARG A 116 -12.74 3.71 12.31
CA ARG A 116 -11.83 3.95 11.18
C ARG A 116 -12.19 3.05 10.00
N LEU A 117 -12.12 3.57 8.78
CA LEU A 117 -12.26 2.78 7.57
C LEU A 117 -10.97 1.97 7.37
N SER A 118 -11.06 0.64 7.41
CA SER A 118 -9.95 -0.29 7.16
C SER A 118 -10.20 -1.05 5.87
N TYR A 119 -9.17 -1.23 5.04
CA TYR A 119 -9.28 -1.97 3.78
C TYR A 119 -9.17 -3.48 4.01
N LYS A 120 -9.93 -4.27 3.26
CA LYS A 120 -9.82 -5.73 3.30
C LYS A 120 -8.54 -6.22 2.63
N PRO A 121 -7.87 -7.24 3.18
CA PRO A 121 -6.69 -7.83 2.55
C PRO A 121 -7.04 -8.51 1.21
N PRO A 122 -6.04 -8.73 0.34
CA PRO A 122 -6.21 -9.28 -1.01
C PRO A 122 -7.08 -10.54 -1.08
N ILE A 123 -6.92 -11.48 -0.14
CA ILE A 123 -7.72 -12.71 -0.09
C ILE A 123 -9.24 -12.48 -0.11
N TYR A 124 -9.73 -11.33 0.37
CA TYR A 124 -11.16 -10.99 0.43
C TYR A 124 -11.57 -9.86 -0.54
N ASP A 125 -10.63 -9.23 -1.24
CA ASP A 125 -10.91 -8.15 -2.19
C ASP A 125 -9.99 -8.23 -3.41
N ILE A 126 -10.57 -8.54 -4.57
CA ILE A 126 -9.85 -8.63 -5.85
C ILE A 126 -9.19 -7.31 -6.27
N ASN A 127 -9.72 -6.17 -5.83
CA ASN A 127 -9.21 -4.84 -6.16
C ASN A 127 -8.13 -4.34 -5.20
N ALA A 128 -7.92 -5.03 -4.07
CA ALA A 128 -6.86 -4.68 -3.14
C ALA A 128 -5.48 -4.88 -3.81
N PRO A 129 -4.51 -4.00 -3.55
CA PRO A 129 -3.15 -4.18 -4.03
C PRO A 129 -2.49 -5.35 -3.30
N ASP A 130 -1.77 -6.19 -4.04
CA ASP A 130 -0.90 -7.23 -3.50
C ASP A 130 0.53 -7.03 -4.01
N LEU A 131 1.50 -7.49 -3.23
CA LEU A 131 2.91 -7.50 -3.62
C LEU A 131 3.34 -8.87 -4.14
N TYR A 132 2.57 -9.93 -3.85
CA TYR A 132 2.87 -11.28 -4.29
C TYR A 132 2.99 -11.38 -5.82
N ILE A 133 1.98 -10.94 -6.58
CA ILE A 133 2.00 -11.04 -8.05
C ILE A 133 3.12 -10.19 -8.67
N PRO A 134 3.30 -8.90 -8.29
CA PRO A 134 4.41 -8.09 -8.78
C PRO A 134 5.79 -8.74 -8.61
N PHE A 135 6.11 -9.24 -7.41
CA PHE A 135 7.41 -9.86 -7.15
C PHE A 135 7.58 -11.17 -7.92
N MET A 136 6.56 -12.03 -7.91
CA MET A 136 6.61 -13.30 -8.65
C MET A 136 6.71 -13.08 -10.17
N ALA A 137 5.98 -12.11 -10.70
CA ALA A 137 6.02 -11.77 -12.12
C ALA A 137 7.34 -11.13 -12.53
N PHE A 138 7.94 -10.30 -11.67
CA PHE A 138 9.28 -9.77 -11.90
C PHE A 138 10.32 -10.89 -11.98
N GLY A 139 10.35 -11.81 -11.01
CA GLY A 139 11.26 -12.96 -11.05
C GLY A 139 11.04 -13.83 -12.30
N SER A 140 9.79 -14.09 -12.65
CA SER A 140 9.42 -14.84 -13.86
C SER A 140 9.93 -14.16 -15.13
N PHE A 141 9.76 -12.84 -15.24
CA PHE A 141 10.25 -12.05 -16.37
C PHE A 141 11.77 -12.16 -16.52
N ILE A 142 12.54 -12.09 -15.42
CA ILE A 142 14.00 -12.23 -15.45
C ILE A 142 14.43 -13.62 -15.92
N ILE A 143 13.78 -14.67 -15.42
CA ILE A 143 14.04 -16.05 -15.86
C ILE A 143 13.73 -16.22 -17.35
N LEU A 144 12.58 -15.71 -17.80
CA LEU A 144 12.16 -15.78 -19.21
C LEU A 144 13.08 -14.96 -20.13
N ALA A 145 13.58 -13.82 -19.67
CA ALA A 145 14.57 -13.03 -20.39
C ALA A 145 15.89 -13.79 -20.54
N GLY A 146 16.38 -14.41 -19.46
CA GLY A 146 17.55 -15.29 -19.51
C GLY A 146 17.38 -16.45 -20.47
N PHE A 147 16.22 -17.12 -20.44
CA PHE A 147 15.89 -18.20 -21.37
C PHE A 147 15.87 -17.71 -22.83
N THR A 148 15.26 -16.56 -23.09
CA THR A 148 15.24 -15.94 -24.43
C THR A 148 16.65 -15.61 -24.93
N LEU A 149 17.52 -15.08 -24.07
CA LEU A 149 18.93 -14.83 -24.39
C LEU A 149 19.69 -16.13 -24.69
N GLY A 150 19.39 -17.21 -23.96
CA GLY A 150 19.91 -18.56 -24.21
C GLY A 150 19.54 -19.09 -25.60
N PHE A 151 18.27 -18.99 -25.98
CA PHE A 151 17.81 -19.36 -27.32
C PHE A 151 18.46 -18.55 -28.44
N MET A 152 18.81 -17.29 -28.16
CA MET A 152 19.51 -16.41 -29.12
C MET A 152 21.02 -16.63 -29.15
N GLY A 153 21.58 -17.53 -28.32
CA GLY A 153 23.03 -17.74 -28.20
C GLY A 153 23.78 -16.55 -27.58
N LYS A 154 23.06 -15.63 -26.93
CA LYS A 154 23.60 -14.39 -26.33
C LYS A 154 23.54 -14.41 -24.80
N PHE A 155 23.44 -15.60 -24.21
CA PHE A 155 23.38 -15.71 -22.75
C PHE A 155 24.73 -15.39 -22.14
N THR A 156 24.76 -14.30 -21.38
CA THR A 156 25.88 -13.97 -20.49
C THR A 156 25.31 -13.59 -19.12
N PRO A 157 26.03 -13.87 -18.02
CA PRO A 157 25.64 -13.41 -16.69
C PRO A 157 25.45 -11.88 -16.64
N GLU A 158 26.23 -11.14 -17.44
CA GLU A 158 26.11 -9.70 -17.57
C GLU A 158 24.79 -9.28 -18.25
N ALA A 159 24.35 -9.97 -19.29
CA ALA A 159 23.11 -9.64 -20.00
C ALA A 159 21.86 -9.84 -19.11
N ILE A 160 21.82 -10.89 -18.29
CA ILE A 160 20.71 -11.09 -17.34
C ILE A 160 20.76 -10.07 -16.19
N ASN A 161 21.94 -9.71 -15.71
CA ASN A 161 22.12 -8.66 -14.70
C ASN A 161 21.69 -7.29 -15.24
N LEU A 162 21.98 -7.00 -16.50
CA LEU A 162 21.50 -5.79 -17.17
C LEU A 162 19.98 -5.75 -17.25
N GLN A 163 19.33 -6.88 -17.61
CA GLN A 163 17.86 -6.97 -17.64
C GLN A 163 17.24 -6.82 -16.25
N PHE A 164 17.84 -7.43 -15.23
CA PHE A 164 17.44 -7.26 -13.83
C PHE A 164 17.50 -5.80 -13.39
N SER A 165 18.64 -5.14 -13.65
CA SER A 165 18.87 -3.75 -13.27
C SER A 165 17.94 -2.81 -14.04
N ARG A 166 17.75 -3.04 -15.34
CA ARG A 166 16.81 -2.28 -16.17
C ARG A 166 15.37 -2.44 -15.67
N GLY A 167 14.99 -3.65 -15.29
CA GLY A 167 13.69 -3.94 -14.69
C GLY A 167 13.48 -3.20 -13.38
N LEU A 168 14.46 -3.21 -12.47
CA LEU A 168 14.39 -2.44 -11.22
C LEU A 168 14.29 -0.93 -11.47
N ILE A 169 15.10 -0.38 -12.38
CA ILE A 169 15.06 1.04 -12.74
C ILE A 169 13.71 1.41 -13.34
N GLY A 170 13.18 0.59 -14.25
CA GLY A 170 11.87 0.82 -14.85
C GLY A 170 10.73 0.76 -13.83
N TRP A 171 10.80 -0.18 -12.88
CA TRP A 171 9.82 -0.27 -11.80
C TRP A 171 9.90 0.95 -10.87
N ALA A 172 11.10 1.36 -10.49
CA ALA A 172 11.32 2.56 -9.67
C ALA A 172 10.83 3.83 -10.39
N LEU A 173 11.15 3.98 -11.68
CA LEU A 173 10.68 5.09 -12.51
C LEU A 173 9.15 5.14 -12.56
N GLN A 174 8.50 3.99 -12.71
CA GLN A 174 7.04 3.89 -12.69
C GLN A 174 6.46 4.37 -11.35
N ILE A 175 7.06 3.97 -10.23
CA ILE A 175 6.64 4.41 -8.88
C ILE A 175 6.81 5.92 -8.73
N VAL A 176 7.93 6.48 -9.20
CA VAL A 176 8.21 7.93 -9.17
C VAL A 176 7.17 8.70 -9.98
N ILE A 177 6.82 8.23 -11.20
CA ILE A 177 5.77 8.84 -12.02
C ILE A 177 4.42 8.80 -11.28
N LEU A 178 4.02 7.63 -10.77
CA LEU A 178 2.75 7.48 -10.05
C LEU A 178 2.67 8.41 -8.83
N LYS A 179 3.75 8.47 -8.03
CA LYS A 179 3.83 9.34 -6.85
C LYS A 179 3.81 10.81 -7.23
N GLY A 180 4.56 11.22 -8.26
CA GLY A 180 4.59 12.59 -8.76
C GLY A 180 3.24 13.06 -9.29
N LEU A 181 2.51 12.18 -9.99
CA LEU A 181 1.15 12.47 -10.46
C LEU A 181 0.17 12.67 -9.31
N LEU A 182 0.19 11.79 -8.29
CA LEU A 182 -0.65 11.94 -7.11
C LEU A 182 -0.35 13.23 -6.34
N TYR A 183 0.93 13.58 -6.20
CA TYR A 183 1.37 14.81 -5.56
C TYR A 183 0.88 16.07 -6.32
N SER A 184 1.01 16.09 -7.65
CA SER A 184 0.55 17.20 -8.51
C SER A 184 -0.95 17.48 -8.40
N MET A 185 -1.71 16.47 -8.00
CA MET A 185 -3.16 16.54 -7.87
C MET A 185 -3.61 16.98 -6.48
N GLY A 186 -2.69 17.11 -5.51
CA GLY A 186 -3.05 17.35 -4.11
C GLY A 186 -3.88 16.20 -3.52
N GLY A 187 -3.72 14.98 -4.07
CA GLY A 187 -4.34 13.79 -3.52
C GLY A 187 -3.73 13.43 -2.17
N GLY A 188 -4.50 12.69 -1.35
CA GLY A 188 -4.03 12.18 -0.07
C GLY A 188 -2.78 11.31 -0.18
N GLU A 189 -2.15 11.05 0.97
CA GLU A 189 -0.95 10.21 1.06
C GLU A 189 -1.31 8.74 0.80
N VAL A 190 -1.22 8.30 -0.46
CA VAL A 190 -1.36 6.88 -0.83
C VAL A 190 -0.16 6.09 -0.27
N PRO A 191 -0.38 4.94 0.40
CA PRO A 191 0.71 4.11 0.92
C PRO A 191 1.73 3.75 -0.16
N LEU A 192 3.02 3.81 0.17
CA LEU A 192 4.08 3.53 -0.82
C LEU A 192 3.98 2.12 -1.39
N LEU A 193 3.62 1.15 -0.54
CA LEU A 193 3.47 -0.26 -0.95
C LEU A 193 2.33 -0.46 -1.96
N ASP A 194 1.28 0.37 -1.94
CA ASP A 194 0.24 0.35 -2.96
C ASP A 194 0.82 0.76 -4.33
N LEU A 195 1.64 1.81 -4.36
CA LEU A 195 2.29 2.31 -5.57
C LEU A 195 3.27 1.28 -6.14
N VAL A 196 4.03 0.62 -5.26
CA VAL A 196 4.94 -0.47 -5.64
C VAL A 196 4.15 -1.62 -6.27
N ALA A 197 3.05 -2.04 -5.65
CA ALA A 197 2.18 -3.07 -6.19
C ALA A 197 1.62 -2.69 -7.57
N TYR A 198 1.03 -1.50 -7.68
CA TYR A 198 0.43 -1.03 -8.93
C TYR A 198 1.44 -0.86 -10.06
N GLY A 199 2.63 -0.36 -9.76
CA GLY A 199 3.71 -0.30 -10.74
C GLY A 199 4.12 -1.68 -11.21
N GLY A 200 4.26 -2.65 -10.30
CA GLY A 200 4.89 -3.94 -10.61
C GLY A 200 4.02 -4.94 -11.36
N TYR A 201 2.69 -4.75 -11.41
CA TYR A 201 1.83 -5.62 -12.24
C TYR A 201 2.20 -5.61 -13.73
N LEU A 202 2.93 -4.58 -14.19
CA LEU A 202 3.45 -4.48 -15.55
C LEU A 202 4.26 -5.74 -15.95
N PHE A 203 4.96 -6.37 -15.00
CA PHE A 203 5.79 -7.55 -15.25
C PHE A 203 4.98 -8.81 -15.57
N ALA A 204 3.71 -8.88 -15.16
CA ALA A 204 2.82 -9.97 -15.57
C ALA A 204 2.56 -9.90 -17.08
N GLY A 205 2.33 -8.69 -17.59
CA GLY A 205 2.18 -8.44 -19.02
C GLY A 205 3.47 -8.73 -19.80
N LEU A 206 4.61 -8.27 -19.30
CA LEU A 206 5.92 -8.53 -19.92
C LEU A 206 6.22 -10.02 -19.99
N SER A 207 6.01 -10.76 -18.89
CA SER A 207 6.23 -12.20 -18.86
C SER A 207 5.44 -12.91 -19.96
N LEU A 208 4.17 -12.57 -20.13
CA LEU A 208 3.33 -13.18 -21.17
C LEU A 208 3.78 -12.82 -22.59
N ALA A 209 4.20 -11.56 -22.82
CA ALA A 209 4.72 -11.13 -24.11
C ALA A 209 6.06 -11.81 -24.48
N VAL A 210 6.90 -12.11 -23.49
CA VAL A 210 8.15 -12.86 -23.68
C VAL A 210 7.86 -14.34 -23.93
N VAL A 211 6.94 -14.95 -23.18
CA VAL A 211 6.48 -16.33 -23.44
C VAL A 211 5.95 -16.47 -24.86
N SER A 212 5.11 -15.55 -25.33
CA SER A 212 4.60 -15.62 -26.70
C SER A 212 5.73 -15.55 -27.73
N ARG A 213 6.73 -14.69 -27.52
CA ARG A 213 7.91 -14.60 -28.39
C ARG A 213 8.69 -15.91 -28.46
N LEU A 214 8.81 -16.63 -27.35
CA LEU A 214 9.47 -17.95 -27.30
C LEU A 214 8.70 -19.02 -28.08
N LEU A 215 7.37 -18.98 -28.05
CA LEU A 215 6.53 -19.91 -28.81
C LEU A 215 6.55 -19.61 -30.32
N TRP A 216 6.51 -18.33 -30.68
CA TRP A 216 6.54 -17.89 -32.07
C TRP A 216 7.19 -16.51 -32.18
N ALA A 217 8.34 -16.43 -32.85
CA ALA A 217 9.16 -15.22 -32.89
C ALA A 217 8.40 -13.97 -33.38
N TYR A 218 7.58 -14.11 -34.42
CA TYR A 218 6.80 -12.99 -34.97
C TYR A 218 5.62 -12.56 -34.08
N SER A 219 5.21 -13.37 -33.11
CA SER A 219 4.09 -13.02 -32.21
C SER A 219 4.44 -11.83 -31.33
N TYR A 220 5.74 -11.60 -31.10
CA TYR A 220 6.27 -10.46 -30.37
C TYR A 220 5.72 -9.12 -30.88
N TYR A 221 5.63 -8.94 -32.20
CA TYR A 221 5.17 -7.69 -32.81
C TYR A 221 3.70 -7.38 -32.54
N VAL A 222 2.88 -8.41 -32.30
CA VAL A 222 1.45 -8.25 -31.97
C VAL A 222 1.24 -8.24 -30.45
N MET A 223 1.93 -9.13 -29.73
CA MET A 223 1.75 -9.31 -28.30
C MET A 223 2.33 -8.18 -27.48
N MET A 224 3.44 -7.56 -27.89
CA MET A 224 4.00 -6.38 -27.20
C MET A 224 3.01 -5.21 -27.13
N PRO A 225 2.47 -4.68 -28.25
CA PRO A 225 1.50 -3.59 -28.17
C PRO A 225 0.19 -4.02 -27.48
N TRP A 226 -0.27 -5.26 -27.68
CA TRP A 226 -1.47 -5.77 -27.02
C TRP A 226 -1.33 -5.83 -25.49
N MET A 227 -0.25 -6.42 -24.99
CA MET A 227 0.01 -6.52 -23.55
C MET A 227 0.31 -5.15 -22.93
N SER A 228 1.01 -4.26 -23.66
CA SER A 228 1.20 -2.87 -23.24
C SER A 228 -0.13 -2.14 -23.06
N LEU A 229 -1.06 -2.29 -24.02
CA LEU A 229 -2.40 -1.72 -23.93
C LEU A 229 -3.17 -2.27 -22.72
N CYS A 230 -3.10 -3.59 -22.48
CA CYS A 230 -3.73 -4.21 -21.31
C CYS A 230 -3.16 -3.64 -20.01
N MET A 231 -1.82 -3.57 -19.86
CA MET A 231 -1.20 -3.00 -18.66
C MET A 231 -1.57 -1.54 -18.45
N GLY A 232 -1.61 -0.73 -19.53
CA GLY A 232 -2.00 0.67 -19.47
C GLY A 232 -3.44 0.86 -19.03
N VAL A 233 -4.37 0.09 -19.58
CA VAL A 233 -5.79 0.15 -19.21
C VAL A 233 -6.02 -0.33 -17.78
N PHE A 234 -5.37 -1.42 -17.36
CA PHE A 234 -5.45 -1.90 -15.98
C PHE A 234 -4.97 -0.82 -15.00
N LEU A 235 -3.82 -0.21 -15.28
CA LEU A 235 -3.24 0.83 -14.44
C LEU A 235 -4.14 2.07 -14.37
N VAL A 236 -4.67 2.53 -15.49
CA VAL A 236 -5.63 3.65 -15.55
C VAL A 236 -6.89 3.34 -14.75
N ARG A 237 -7.49 2.16 -14.93
CA ARG A 237 -8.71 1.78 -14.19
C ARG A 237 -8.48 1.77 -12.69
N THR A 238 -7.33 1.28 -12.27
CA THR A 238 -6.95 1.18 -10.87
C THR A 238 -6.63 2.56 -10.27
N MET A 239 -5.81 3.37 -10.96
CA MET A 239 -5.45 4.72 -10.52
C MET A 239 -6.63 5.68 -10.49
N LYS A 240 -7.53 5.60 -11.47
CA LYS A 240 -8.78 6.37 -11.47
C LYS A 240 -9.49 6.22 -10.14
N ARG A 241 -9.61 5.00 -9.61
CA ARG A 241 -10.32 4.73 -8.35
C ARG A 241 -9.59 5.20 -7.11
N VAL A 242 -8.26 5.07 -7.09
CA VAL A 242 -7.42 5.62 -6.01
C VAL A 242 -7.63 7.13 -5.93
N LEU A 243 -7.55 7.84 -7.05
CA LEU A 243 -7.84 9.29 -7.12
C LEU A 243 -9.24 9.63 -6.61
N PHE A 244 -10.29 8.94 -7.09
CA PHE A 244 -11.67 9.26 -6.70
C PHE A 244 -11.96 8.99 -5.21
N THR A 245 -11.28 8.01 -4.62
CA THR A 245 -11.46 7.68 -3.19
C THR A 245 -10.80 8.73 -2.30
N GLU A 246 -9.60 9.18 -2.65
CA GLU A 246 -8.86 10.21 -1.91
C GLU A 246 -9.47 11.61 -2.08
N MET A 247 -10.11 11.90 -3.22
CA MET A 247 -10.57 13.25 -3.59
C MET A 247 -12.06 13.48 -3.38
N ARG A 248 -12.66 12.92 -2.32
CA ARG A 248 -14.11 13.01 -2.01
C ARG A 248 -14.70 14.44 -1.91
N SER A 249 -13.96 15.50 -2.21
CA SER A 249 -14.34 16.90 -1.99
C SER A 249 -14.04 17.91 -3.13
N SER A 250 -13.72 17.51 -4.38
CA SER A 250 -13.42 18.53 -5.41
C SER A 250 -13.92 18.22 -6.83
N GLU A 251 -15.11 18.72 -7.19
CA GLU A 251 -15.63 18.74 -8.57
C GLU A 251 -14.75 19.56 -9.53
N ARG A 252 -13.89 20.45 -9.01
CA ARG A 252 -13.13 21.44 -9.79
C ARG A 252 -11.95 20.86 -10.59
N HIS A 253 -11.56 19.60 -10.35
CA HIS A 253 -10.35 19.00 -10.93
C HIS A 253 -10.59 17.96 -12.04
N SER A 254 -11.85 17.68 -12.41
CA SER A 254 -12.22 16.55 -13.30
C SER A 254 -11.42 16.48 -14.60
N THR A 255 -11.24 17.58 -15.34
CA THR A 255 -10.49 17.59 -16.62
C THR A 255 -9.02 17.24 -16.45
N ARG A 256 -8.33 17.79 -15.43
CA ARG A 256 -6.92 17.46 -15.14
C ARG A 256 -6.74 15.96 -14.88
N GLN A 257 -7.66 15.33 -14.14
CA GLN A 257 -7.58 13.89 -13.86
C GLN A 257 -7.61 13.05 -15.14
N HIS A 258 -8.45 13.42 -16.12
CA HIS A 258 -8.53 12.70 -17.39
C HIS A 258 -7.24 12.81 -18.20
N TYR A 259 -6.62 14.00 -18.25
CA TYR A 259 -5.31 14.18 -18.90
C TYR A 259 -4.21 13.38 -18.21
N PHE A 260 -4.20 13.30 -16.88
CA PHE A 260 -3.22 12.49 -16.13
C PHE A 260 -3.40 11.00 -16.37
N LEU A 261 -4.64 10.50 -16.38
CA LEU A 261 -4.93 9.11 -16.70
C LEU A 261 -4.52 8.79 -18.14
N LEU A 262 -4.76 9.71 -19.08
CA LEU A 262 -4.31 9.57 -20.46
C LEU A 262 -2.78 9.55 -20.54
N PHE A 263 -2.10 10.46 -19.85
CA PHE A 263 -0.64 10.48 -19.76
C PHE A 263 -0.10 9.16 -19.21
N LEU A 264 -0.71 8.61 -18.17
CA LEU A 264 -0.31 7.33 -17.58
C LEU A 264 -0.47 6.16 -18.57
N ALA A 265 -1.56 6.15 -19.34
CA ALA A 265 -1.76 5.17 -20.41
C ALA A 265 -0.68 5.27 -21.49
N ILE A 266 -0.37 6.48 -21.93
CA ILE A 266 0.62 6.74 -22.99
C ILE A 266 2.03 6.41 -22.50
N ALA A 267 2.39 6.84 -21.29
CA ALA A 267 3.71 6.57 -20.67
C ALA A 267 3.97 5.08 -20.47
N GLN A 268 2.91 4.26 -20.37
CA GLN A 268 3.05 2.82 -20.26
C GLN A 268 3.68 2.19 -21.50
N PHE A 269 3.40 2.70 -22.70
CA PHE A 269 3.95 2.14 -23.95
C PHE A 269 5.47 2.21 -24.03
N PRO A 270 6.12 3.38 -23.97
CA PRO A 270 7.58 3.45 -24.07
C PRO A 270 8.26 2.66 -22.94
N LEU A 271 7.70 2.68 -21.72
CA LEU A 271 8.23 1.88 -20.61
C LEU A 271 8.15 0.38 -20.91
N PHE A 272 7.00 -0.11 -21.36
CA PHE A 272 6.78 -1.52 -21.64
C PHE A 272 7.68 -2.02 -22.78
N PHE A 273 7.80 -1.25 -23.86
CA PHE A 273 8.70 -1.58 -24.98
C PHE A 273 10.17 -1.50 -24.59
N TRP A 274 10.56 -0.48 -23.82
CA TRP A 274 11.91 -0.37 -23.30
C TRP A 274 12.26 -1.56 -22.43
N LEU A 275 11.38 -1.98 -21.51
CA LEU A 275 11.58 -3.14 -20.64
C LEU A 275 11.50 -4.50 -21.36
N GLY A 276 10.69 -4.62 -22.42
CA GLY A 276 10.55 -5.86 -23.20
C GLY A 276 11.65 -6.08 -24.24
N ASN A 277 12.52 -5.09 -24.48
CA ASN A 277 13.60 -5.20 -25.45
C ASN A 277 14.76 -6.07 -24.92
N ILE A 278 14.66 -7.39 -25.08
CA ILE A 278 15.67 -8.36 -24.65
C ILE A 278 16.73 -8.54 -25.74
N GLY A 279 17.99 -8.25 -25.42
CA GLY A 279 19.15 -8.52 -26.28
C GLY A 279 19.58 -7.42 -27.25
N ALA A 280 19.09 -6.18 -27.03
CA ALA A 280 19.64 -4.96 -27.61
C ALA A 280 20.59 -4.28 -26.62
#